data_AF-A0A8D8VYY2-F1
#
_entry.id   AF-A0A8D8VYY2-F1
#
_cell.length_a   1.000
_cell.length_b   1.000
_cell.length_c   1.000
_cell.angle_alpha   90.00
_cell.angle_beta   90.00
_cell.angle_gamma   90.00
#
_symmetry.space_group_name_H-M   'P 1'
#
loop_
_entity.id
_entity.type
_entity.pdbx_description
1 polymer ?
#
loop_
_entity_poly.entity_id
_entity_poly.type
_entity_poly.pdbx_seq_one_letter_code
_entity_poly.pdbx_strand_id
1 'polypeptide(L)'
;MNTTSTSSTQPKDSKISVDYFIGCLLGALLGDCIGALFEGQQDVPMESVEDLFQDLTNEDLTLDQLVPLEFTDDTAMLKSVAESLIRNKCFNARDVANTFVSEYFESPKRGYGASVVDVFVKLKKDKVSDPFQPAREQFNGSGSYGNGGAMRIAPVALFAHGNIEHMLDIAAQTTKITHTHRLAVHGALLQ
;
A
#
# COMPACT_ATOMS: atom_id res chain seq x y z
N MET A 1 42.59 -41.84 6.87
CA MET A 1 41.16 -41.49 6.98
C MET A 1 41.08 -40.13 7.63
N ASN A 2 41.03 -39.06 6.82
CA ASN A 2 40.89 -37.68 7.30
C ASN A 2 39.41 -37.33 7.30
N THR A 3 38.81 -37.22 8.47
CA THR A 3 37.46 -36.67 8.64
C THR A 3 37.56 -35.16 8.76
N THR A 4 37.29 -34.47 7.67
CA THR A 4 37.06 -33.01 7.65
C THR A 4 35.78 -32.70 8.40
N SER A 5 35.90 -32.06 9.57
CA SER A 5 34.79 -31.45 10.29
C SER A 5 34.29 -30.23 9.52
N THR A 6 33.19 -30.37 8.82
CA THR A 6 32.43 -29.26 8.25
C THR A 6 31.77 -28.48 9.40
N SER A 7 32.32 -27.31 9.73
CA SER A 7 31.65 -26.35 10.60
C SER A 7 30.40 -25.84 9.88
N SER A 8 29.24 -26.39 10.22
CA SER A 8 27.95 -25.85 9.81
C SER A 8 27.78 -24.48 10.48
N THR A 9 28.05 -23.40 9.74
CA THR A 9 27.56 -22.08 10.13
C THR A 9 26.04 -22.11 10.01
N GLN A 10 25.38 -22.36 11.13
CA GLN A 10 23.96 -22.08 11.30
C GLN A 10 23.71 -20.63 10.84
N PRO A 11 22.66 -20.35 10.05
CA PRO A 11 22.31 -18.97 9.73
C PRO A 11 22.06 -18.26 11.05
N LYS A 12 22.76 -17.15 11.30
CA LYS A 12 22.42 -16.27 12.40
C LYS A 12 20.99 -15.79 12.17
N ASP A 13 20.07 -16.16 13.05
CA ASP A 13 18.77 -15.51 13.20
C ASP A 13 19.00 -14.03 13.56
N SER A 14 19.30 -13.21 12.55
CA SER A 14 19.23 -11.76 12.70
C SER A 14 17.76 -11.41 12.75
N LYS A 15 17.20 -11.28 13.96
CA LYS A 15 15.87 -10.68 14.14
C LYS A 15 15.83 -9.37 13.36
N ILE A 16 14.88 -9.23 12.44
CA ILE A 16 14.68 -7.96 11.74
C ILE A 16 14.39 -6.87 12.78
N SER A 17 15.12 -5.74 12.68
CA SER A 17 14.89 -4.58 13.54
C SER A 17 13.52 -3.95 13.24
N VAL A 18 12.89 -3.40 14.27
CA VAL A 18 11.69 -2.56 14.13
C VAL A 18 11.96 -1.38 13.19
N ASP A 19 13.20 -0.91 13.09
CA ASP A 19 13.60 0.18 12.18
C ASP A 19 13.30 -0.13 10.71
N TYR A 20 13.36 -1.40 10.28
CA TYR A 20 12.99 -1.78 8.91
C TYR A 20 11.49 -1.67 8.67
N PHE A 21 10.66 -1.96 9.67
CA PHE A 21 9.21 -1.82 9.58
C PHE A 21 8.83 -0.34 9.52
N ILE A 22 9.44 0.47 10.39
CA ILE A 22 9.25 1.93 10.41
C ILE A 22 9.71 2.52 9.08
N GLY A 23 10.93 2.19 8.63
CA GLY A 23 11.48 2.71 7.38
C GLY A 23 10.65 2.33 6.15
N CYS A 24 10.08 1.12 6.11
CA CYS A 24 9.17 0.70 5.04
C CYS A 24 7.91 1.58 4.97
N LEU A 25 7.24 1.81 6.10
CA LEU A 25 6.02 2.60 6.15
C LEU A 25 6.28 4.10 5.94
N LEU A 26 7.35 4.64 6.53
CA LEU A 26 7.75 6.04 6.33
C LEU A 26 8.22 6.28 4.90
N GLY A 27 8.95 5.33 4.30
CA GLY A 27 9.36 5.43 2.90
C GLY A 27 8.17 5.47 1.95
N ALA A 28 7.15 4.65 2.18
CA ALA A 28 5.90 4.69 1.42
C ALA A 28 5.17 6.03 1.57
N LEU A 29 5.04 6.54 2.80
CA LEU A 29 4.43 7.84 3.09
C LEU A 29 5.18 8.99 2.41
N LEU A 30 6.51 9.03 2.54
CA LEU A 30 7.33 10.07 1.93
C LEU A 30 7.23 10.03 0.40
N GLY A 31 7.28 8.83 -0.19
CA GLY A 31 7.13 8.64 -1.63
C GLY A 31 5.79 9.13 -2.15
N ASP A 32 4.70 8.85 -1.43
CA ASP A 32 3.36 9.35 -1.73
C ASP A 32 3.32 10.89 -1.66
N CYS A 33 3.61 11.47 -0.49
CA CYS A 33 3.51 12.92 -0.28
C CYS A 33 4.37 13.74 -1.26
N ILE A 34 5.61 13.30 -1.52
CA ILE A 34 6.52 14.00 -2.44
C ILE A 34 6.12 13.75 -3.89
N GLY A 35 5.84 12.50 -4.25
CA GLY A 35 5.48 12.11 -5.61
C GLY A 35 4.19 12.76 -6.10
N ALA A 36 3.23 12.99 -5.21
CA ALA A 36 1.96 13.63 -5.51
C ALA A 36 2.10 15.05 -6.11
N LEU A 37 3.16 15.78 -5.75
CA LEU A 37 3.43 17.11 -6.32
C LEU A 37 3.69 17.08 -7.84
N PHE A 38 4.09 15.92 -8.35
CA PHE A 38 4.45 15.72 -9.75
C PHE A 38 3.48 14.82 -10.51
N GLU A 39 2.40 14.37 -9.87
CA GLU A 39 1.45 13.44 -10.47
C GLU A 39 0.82 14.02 -11.76
N GLY A 40 0.75 13.19 -12.81
CA GLY A 40 0.17 13.55 -14.10
C GLY A 40 1.06 14.43 -15.00
N GLN A 41 2.24 14.83 -14.53
CA GLN A 41 3.21 15.52 -15.37
C GLN A 41 3.90 14.54 -16.31
N GLN A 42 4.01 14.91 -17.59
CA GLN A 42 4.64 14.06 -18.61
C GLN A 42 6.17 14.01 -18.44
N ASP A 43 6.77 15.15 -18.12
CA ASP A 43 8.21 15.31 -17.94
C ASP A 43 8.44 16.10 -16.63
N VAL A 44 9.25 15.55 -15.73
CA VAL A 44 9.65 16.19 -14.48
C VAL A 44 11.16 16.46 -14.55
N PRO A 45 11.60 17.72 -14.68
CA PRO A 45 13.02 18.05 -14.67
C PRO A 45 13.65 17.66 -13.33
N MET A 46 14.86 17.09 -13.37
CA MET A 46 15.59 16.76 -12.14
C MET A 46 15.84 17.99 -11.26
N GLU A 47 16.08 19.15 -11.87
CA GLU A 47 16.22 20.43 -11.16
C GLU A 47 15.02 20.74 -10.26
N SER A 48 13.79 20.47 -10.72
CA SER A 48 12.58 20.67 -9.90
C SER A 48 12.50 19.74 -8.69
N VAL A 49 13.04 18.53 -8.82
CA VAL A 49 13.14 17.59 -7.70
C VAL A 49 14.25 18.03 -6.74
N GLU A 50 15.40 18.45 -7.26
CA GLU A 50 16.53 18.94 -6.48
C GLU A 50 16.16 20.18 -5.66
N ASP A 51 15.49 21.16 -6.27
CA ASP A 51 15.00 22.37 -5.61
C ASP A 51 14.05 22.02 -4.45
N LEU A 52 13.11 21.10 -4.68
CA LEU A 52 12.19 20.65 -3.63
C LEU A 52 12.96 20.02 -2.45
N PHE A 53 13.92 19.14 -2.73
CA PHE A 53 14.71 18.53 -1.66
C PHE A 53 15.60 19.54 -0.95
N GLN A 54 16.11 20.55 -1.65
CA GLN A 54 16.84 21.65 -1.04
C GLN A 54 15.97 22.41 -0.05
N ASP A 55 14.73 22.74 -0.42
CA ASP A 55 13.78 23.40 0.48
C ASP A 55 13.40 22.51 1.67
N LEU A 56 13.05 21.24 1.43
CA LEU A 56 12.65 20.30 2.49
C LEU A 56 13.76 19.97 3.50
N THR A 57 15.03 20.16 3.12
CA THR A 57 16.19 19.92 4.00
C THR A 57 16.81 21.21 4.53
N ASN A 58 16.25 22.36 4.18
CA ASN A 58 16.73 23.65 4.65
C ASN A 58 16.24 23.93 6.09
N GLU A 59 17.15 23.85 7.05
CA GLU A 59 16.86 24.10 8.47
C GLU A 59 16.46 25.55 8.78
N ASP A 60 16.71 26.50 7.86
CA ASP A 60 16.31 27.90 8.00
C ASP A 60 14.84 28.15 7.62
N LEU A 61 14.19 27.20 6.93
CA LEU A 61 12.78 27.31 6.54
C LEU A 61 11.85 26.76 7.62
N THR A 62 10.74 27.45 7.82
CA THR A 62 9.63 27.00 8.67
C THR A 62 8.60 26.21 7.87
N LEU A 63 7.81 25.37 8.54
CA LEU A 63 6.83 24.48 7.89
C LEU A 63 5.81 25.22 7.01
N ASP A 64 5.46 26.46 7.36
CA ASP A 64 4.54 27.31 6.59
C ASP A 64 5.18 27.95 5.34
N GLN A 65 6.51 27.92 5.24
CA GLN A 65 7.25 28.36 4.06
C GLN A 65 7.45 27.22 3.04
N LEU A 66 7.25 25.97 3.47
CA LEU A 66 7.36 24.80 2.61
C LEU A 66 6.07 24.54 1.84
N VAL A 67 6.20 23.87 0.70
CA VAL A 67 5.04 23.33 -0.01
C VAL A 67 4.31 22.33 0.91
N PRO A 68 2.98 22.42 1.06
CA PRO A 68 2.23 21.46 1.86
C PRO A 68 2.38 20.05 1.30
N LEU A 69 2.86 19.13 2.15
CA LEU A 69 2.98 17.71 1.83
C LEU A 69 1.83 16.95 2.50
N GLU A 70 0.79 16.69 1.72
CA GLU A 70 -0.32 15.84 2.13
C GLU A 70 -0.25 14.49 1.43
N PHE A 71 -0.61 13.43 2.15
CA PHE A 71 -0.69 12.09 1.58
C PHE A 71 -1.95 11.91 0.72
N THR A 72 -1.94 10.97 -0.21
CA THR A 72 -3.04 10.71 -1.15
C THR A 72 -3.81 9.42 -0.81
N ASP A 73 -4.56 8.85 -1.75
CA ASP A 73 -5.23 7.58 -1.56
C ASP A 73 -4.26 6.41 -1.35
N ASP A 74 -3.01 6.52 -1.83
CA ASP A 74 -1.93 5.55 -1.58
C ASP A 74 -1.76 5.29 -0.08
N THR A 75 -1.42 6.32 0.69
CA THR A 75 -1.26 6.21 2.15
C THR A 75 -2.58 5.97 2.87
N ALA A 76 -3.69 6.59 2.45
CA ALA A 76 -4.99 6.40 3.10
C ALA A 76 -5.41 4.92 3.08
N MET A 77 -5.22 4.28 1.93
CA MET A 77 -5.53 2.88 1.74
C MET A 77 -4.50 1.96 2.38
N LEU A 78 -3.21 2.33 2.37
CA LEU A 78 -2.15 1.60 3.08
C LEU A 78 -2.42 1.56 4.59
N LYS A 79 -2.74 2.71 5.20
CA LYS A 79 -3.15 2.82 6.60
C LYS A 79 -4.35 1.94 6.89
N SER A 80 -5.36 1.95 6.03
CA SER A 80 -6.55 1.11 6.17
C SER A 80 -6.22 -0.40 6.21
N VAL A 81 -5.29 -0.86 5.37
CA VAL A 81 -4.81 -2.26 5.41
C VAL A 81 -4.13 -2.55 6.74
N ALA A 82 -3.20 -1.69 7.18
CA ALA A 82 -2.48 -1.86 8.43
C ALA A 82 -3.43 -1.91 9.64
N GLU A 83 -4.37 -0.97 9.74
CA GLU A 83 -5.35 -0.89 10.83
C GLU A 83 -6.21 -2.16 10.91
N SER A 84 -6.67 -2.67 9.78
CA SER A 84 -7.47 -3.90 9.75
C SER A 84 -6.66 -5.13 10.20
N LEU A 85 -5.43 -5.29 9.70
CA LEU A 85 -4.56 -6.41 10.08
C LEU A 85 -4.22 -6.38 11.58
N ILE A 86 -3.89 -5.21 12.12
CA ILE A 86 -3.59 -5.03 13.56
C ILE A 86 -4.81 -5.35 14.42
N ARG A 87 -5.98 -4.79 14.05
CA ARG A 87 -7.23 -4.96 14.80
C ARG A 87 -7.70 -6.41 14.83
N ASN A 88 -7.65 -7.11 13.70
CA ASN A 88 -8.13 -8.49 13.61
C ASN A 88 -7.07 -9.53 13.99
N LYS A 89 -5.79 -9.17 13.99
CA LYS A 89 -4.64 -10.09 14.13
C LYS A 89 -4.65 -11.21 13.08
N CYS A 90 -5.32 -10.98 11.97
CA CYS A 90 -5.40 -11.85 10.79
C CYS A 90 -5.97 -11.06 9.62
N PHE A 91 -5.92 -11.64 8.42
CA PHE A 91 -6.64 -11.08 7.28
C PHE A 91 -8.14 -11.33 7.42
N ASN A 92 -8.93 -10.26 7.32
CA ASN A 92 -10.38 -10.29 7.29
C ASN A 92 -10.89 -9.41 6.14
N ALA A 93 -11.23 -10.05 5.01
CA ALA A 93 -11.63 -9.34 3.80
C ALA A 93 -12.78 -8.34 4.01
N ARG A 94 -13.75 -8.69 4.87
CA ARG A 94 -14.88 -7.81 5.17
C ARG A 94 -14.45 -6.61 6.02
N ASP A 95 -13.55 -6.78 6.99
CA ASP A 95 -13.04 -5.66 7.78
C ASP A 95 -12.16 -4.72 6.94
N VAL A 96 -11.30 -5.26 6.08
CA VAL A 96 -10.49 -4.45 5.15
C VAL A 96 -11.40 -3.63 4.23
N ALA A 97 -12.40 -4.28 3.62
CA ALA A 97 -13.36 -3.60 2.75
C ALA A 97 -14.18 -2.53 3.50
N ASN A 98 -14.62 -2.80 4.73
CA ASN A 98 -15.28 -1.78 5.56
C ASN A 98 -14.34 -0.61 5.87
N THR A 99 -13.07 -0.88 6.18
CA THR A 99 -12.08 0.16 6.49
C THR A 99 -11.82 1.05 5.28
N PHE A 100 -11.70 0.46 4.08
CA PHE A 100 -11.60 1.22 2.82
C PHE A 100 -12.83 2.11 2.57
N VAL A 101 -14.03 1.57 2.79
CA VAL A 101 -15.27 2.34 2.64
C VAL A 101 -15.29 3.50 3.63
N SER A 102 -15.01 3.26 4.91
CA SER A 102 -14.98 4.33 5.92
C SER A 102 -13.97 5.42 5.56
N GLU A 103 -12.72 5.05 5.26
CA GLU A 103 -11.65 5.98 4.91
C GLU A 103 -12.02 6.84 3.68
N TYR A 104 -12.57 6.22 2.62
CA TYR A 104 -13.03 6.95 1.44
C TYR A 104 -14.15 7.94 1.76
N PHE A 105 -15.16 7.54 2.54
CA PHE A 105 -16.31 8.42 2.81
C PHE A 105 -16.01 9.51 3.84
N GLU A 106 -15.00 9.33 4.69
CA GLU A 106 -14.51 10.36 5.59
C GLU A 106 -13.65 11.39 4.84
N SER A 107 -12.80 10.94 3.91
CA SER A 107 -11.86 11.79 3.16
C SER A 107 -11.89 11.53 1.64
N PRO A 108 -12.99 11.83 0.94
CA PRO A 108 -13.18 11.42 -0.47
C PRO A 108 -12.28 12.16 -1.48
N LYS A 109 -11.62 13.24 -1.06
CA LYS A 109 -10.81 14.12 -1.92
C LYS A 109 -9.32 13.78 -1.91
N ARG A 110 -8.96 12.53 -1.61
CA ARG A 110 -7.55 12.08 -1.49
C ARG A 110 -6.89 11.66 -2.81
N GLY A 111 -7.58 11.67 -3.95
CA GLY A 111 -7.00 11.29 -5.25
C GLY A 111 -7.55 9.99 -5.85
N TYR A 112 -8.46 9.30 -5.16
CA TYR A 112 -9.01 8.01 -5.59
C TYR A 112 -9.42 7.96 -7.07
N GLY A 113 -8.92 6.95 -7.77
CA GLY A 113 -9.32 6.65 -9.14
C GLY A 113 -10.85 6.46 -9.28
N ALA A 114 -11.43 7.02 -10.34
CA ALA A 114 -12.88 7.01 -10.55
C ALA A 114 -13.51 5.60 -10.49
N SER A 115 -12.81 4.59 -11.00
CA SER A 115 -13.30 3.21 -10.97
C SER A 115 -13.36 2.64 -9.55
N VAL A 116 -12.39 2.91 -8.68
CA VAL A 116 -12.41 2.37 -7.32
C VAL A 116 -13.48 3.04 -6.44
N VAL A 117 -13.84 4.29 -6.75
CA VAL A 117 -14.98 4.98 -6.11
C VAL A 117 -16.28 4.18 -6.30
N ASP A 118 -16.55 3.68 -7.50
CA ASP A 118 -17.75 2.84 -7.76
C ASP A 118 -17.75 1.56 -6.91
N VAL A 119 -16.58 0.97 -6.66
CA VAL A 119 -16.42 -0.20 -5.78
C VAL A 119 -16.83 0.18 -4.35
N PHE A 120 -16.33 1.30 -3.80
CA PHE A 120 -16.67 1.73 -2.45
C PHE A 120 -18.15 2.07 -2.28
N VAL A 121 -18.77 2.72 -3.28
CA VAL A 121 -20.21 3.02 -3.27
C VAL A 121 -21.04 1.74 -3.22
N LYS A 122 -20.69 0.73 -4.04
CA LYS A 122 -21.38 -0.57 -4.06
C LYS A 122 -21.20 -1.33 -2.73
N LEU A 123 -19.97 -1.39 -2.22
CA LEU A 123 -19.64 -2.02 -0.93
C LEU A 123 -20.39 -1.36 0.25
N LYS A 124 -20.54 -0.03 0.22
CA LYS A 124 -21.35 0.66 1.24
C LYS A 124 -22.83 0.32 1.12
N LYS A 125 -23.36 0.29 -0.11
CA LYS A 125 -24.78 0.02 -0.39
C LYS A 125 -25.19 -1.39 0.02
N ASP A 126 -24.35 -2.39 -0.25
CA ASP A 126 -24.64 -3.80 0.06
C ASP A 126 -24.21 -4.21 1.47
N LYS A 127 -23.64 -3.27 2.26
CA LYS A 127 -23.08 -3.50 3.61
C LYS A 127 -21.97 -4.55 3.61
N VAL A 128 -21.16 -4.58 2.55
CA VAL A 128 -19.99 -5.47 2.40
C VAL A 128 -20.42 -6.93 2.55
N SER A 129 -21.50 -7.30 1.87
CA SER A 129 -22.07 -8.65 1.94
C SER A 129 -21.10 -9.66 1.32
N ASP A 130 -20.60 -9.35 0.12
CA ASP A 130 -19.47 -9.98 -0.55
C ASP A 130 -18.40 -8.90 -0.84
N PRO A 131 -17.29 -8.86 -0.09
CA PRO A 131 -16.26 -7.82 -0.20
C PRO A 131 -15.53 -7.80 -1.56
N PHE A 132 -15.67 -8.84 -2.37
CA PHE A 132 -14.97 -8.98 -3.65
C PHE A 132 -15.88 -8.73 -4.85
N GLN A 133 -17.20 -8.78 -4.66
CA GLN A 133 -18.17 -8.74 -5.74
C GLN A 133 -18.10 -7.45 -6.56
N PRO A 134 -18.06 -6.25 -5.95
CA PRO A 134 -18.05 -5.01 -6.72
C PRO A 134 -16.81 -4.87 -7.61
N ALA A 135 -15.65 -5.36 -7.15
CA ALA A 135 -14.42 -5.37 -7.92
C ALA A 135 -14.43 -6.36 -9.09
N ARG A 136 -15.18 -7.47 -8.98
CA ARG A 136 -15.38 -8.41 -10.09
C ARG A 136 -16.26 -7.83 -11.19
N GLU A 137 -17.19 -6.94 -10.85
CA GLU A 137 -18.09 -6.32 -11.84
C GLU A 137 -17.43 -5.20 -12.66
N GLN A 138 -16.28 -4.70 -12.20
CA GLN A 138 -15.55 -3.63 -12.88
C GLN A 138 -15.12 -4.06 -14.30
N PHE A 139 -15.10 -3.08 -15.22
CA PHE A 139 -14.61 -3.27 -16.59
C PHE A 139 -15.22 -4.51 -17.28
N ASN A 140 -16.55 -4.61 -17.27
CA ASN A 140 -17.31 -5.71 -17.87
C ASN A 140 -16.88 -7.11 -17.40
N GLY A 141 -16.53 -7.24 -16.12
CA GLY A 141 -16.13 -8.52 -15.54
C GLY A 141 -14.63 -8.79 -15.56
N SER A 142 -13.82 -7.95 -16.21
CA SER A 142 -12.37 -8.16 -16.30
C SER A 142 -11.61 -7.70 -15.05
N GLY A 143 -12.18 -6.75 -14.30
CA GLY A 143 -11.52 -6.14 -13.14
C GLY A 143 -10.54 -5.02 -13.52
N SER A 144 -10.24 -4.15 -12.54
CA SER A 144 -9.23 -3.09 -12.73
C SER A 144 -7.82 -3.67 -12.81
N TYR A 145 -7.05 -3.26 -13.83
CA TYR A 145 -5.62 -3.55 -13.93
C TYR A 145 -4.72 -2.47 -13.29
N GLY A 146 -5.30 -1.44 -12.69
CA GLY A 146 -4.55 -0.33 -12.07
C GLY A 146 -3.61 -0.80 -10.94
N ASN A 147 -2.66 0.08 -10.59
CA ASN A 147 -1.67 -0.14 -9.53
C ASN A 147 -2.25 -0.03 -8.11
N GLY A 148 -3.55 0.32 -7.97
CA GLY A 148 -4.15 0.61 -6.67
C GLY A 148 -4.15 -0.53 -5.67
N GLY A 149 -3.95 -1.78 -6.12
CA GLY A 149 -3.66 -2.91 -5.23
C GLY A 149 -2.25 -2.87 -4.64
N ALA A 150 -1.26 -2.57 -5.48
CA ALA A 150 0.16 -2.59 -5.15
C ALA A 150 0.56 -1.41 -4.25
N MET A 151 0.03 -0.21 -4.51
CA MET A 151 0.39 1.02 -3.77
C MET A 151 0.19 0.92 -2.25
N ARG A 152 -0.67 0.00 -1.80
CA ARG A 152 -1.09 -0.13 -0.40
C ARG A 152 -0.68 -1.43 0.28
N ILE A 153 0.13 -2.28 -0.38
CA ILE A 153 0.31 -3.67 0.04
C ILE A 153 1.42 -3.89 1.07
N ALA A 154 2.32 -2.93 1.26
CA ALA A 154 3.46 -3.03 2.18
C ALA A 154 3.12 -3.56 3.59
N PRO A 155 2.01 -3.14 4.25
CA PRO A 155 1.65 -3.67 5.57
C PRO A 155 1.41 -5.18 5.60
N VAL A 156 1.01 -5.79 4.47
CA VAL A 156 0.83 -7.25 4.37
C VAL A 156 2.16 -7.97 4.51
N ALA A 157 3.20 -7.50 3.81
CA ALA A 157 4.54 -8.09 3.87
C ALA A 157 5.14 -7.99 5.29
N LEU A 158 4.92 -6.86 5.95
CA LEU A 158 5.32 -6.65 7.35
C LEU A 158 4.55 -7.57 8.30
N PHE A 159 3.23 -7.67 8.15
CA PHE A 159 2.37 -8.50 9.00
C PHE A 159 2.68 -10.00 8.86
N ALA A 160 2.87 -10.48 7.64
CA ALA A 160 3.16 -11.88 7.34
C ALA A 160 4.68 -12.20 7.30
N HIS A 161 5.51 -11.35 7.90
CA HIS A 161 6.95 -11.53 7.91
C HIS A 161 7.36 -12.94 8.38
N GLY A 162 8.28 -13.57 7.65
CA GLY A 162 8.73 -14.94 7.92
C GLY A 162 7.84 -16.04 7.32
N ASN A 163 6.73 -15.70 6.66
CA ASN A 163 5.87 -16.66 5.96
C ASN A 163 5.43 -16.12 4.58
N ILE A 164 6.21 -16.46 3.55
CA ILE A 164 5.98 -15.97 2.19
C ILE A 164 4.65 -16.46 1.59
N GLU A 165 4.25 -17.71 1.84
CA GLU A 165 2.99 -18.24 1.30
C GLU A 165 1.79 -17.50 1.89
N HIS A 166 1.82 -17.25 3.20
CA HIS A 166 0.79 -16.46 3.88
C HIS A 166 0.78 -15.00 3.40
N MET A 167 1.95 -14.41 3.18
CA MET A 167 2.07 -13.06 2.61
C MET A 167 1.41 -12.98 1.23
N LEU A 168 1.75 -13.92 0.33
CA LEU A 168 1.22 -13.94 -1.04
C LEU A 168 -0.30 -14.12 -1.06
N ASP A 169 -0.86 -14.99 -0.20
CA ASP A 169 -2.31 -15.16 -0.10
C ASP A 169 -2.99 -13.87 0.38
N ILE A 170 -2.54 -13.30 1.51
CA ILE A 170 -3.14 -12.06 2.04
C ILE A 170 -3.02 -10.93 1.01
N ALA A 171 -1.88 -10.81 0.33
CA ALA A 171 -1.65 -9.74 -0.64
C ALA A 171 -2.61 -9.85 -1.84
N ALA A 172 -2.77 -11.06 -2.37
CA ALA A 172 -3.71 -11.34 -3.45
C ALA A 172 -5.16 -11.06 -3.03
N GLN A 173 -5.57 -11.50 -1.83
CA GLN A 173 -6.94 -11.29 -1.35
C GLN A 173 -7.22 -9.80 -1.06
N THR A 174 -6.29 -9.09 -0.42
CA THR A 174 -6.40 -7.64 -0.14
C THR A 174 -6.51 -6.84 -1.43
N THR A 175 -5.79 -7.26 -2.47
CA THR A 175 -5.84 -6.62 -3.79
C THR A 175 -7.20 -6.84 -4.46
N LYS A 176 -7.72 -8.08 -4.43
CA LYS A 176 -9.00 -8.47 -5.05
C LYS A 176 -10.23 -7.75 -4.50
N ILE A 177 -10.14 -7.10 -3.34
CA ILE A 177 -11.23 -6.25 -2.80
C ILE A 177 -11.55 -5.08 -3.76
N THR A 178 -10.56 -4.57 -4.49
CA THR A 178 -10.76 -3.48 -5.47
C THR A 178 -10.26 -3.80 -6.88
N HIS A 179 -9.29 -4.71 -7.02
CA HIS A 179 -8.62 -5.03 -8.27
C HIS A 179 -8.57 -6.54 -8.48
N THR A 180 -9.49 -7.07 -9.30
CA THR A 180 -9.59 -8.52 -9.56
C THR A 180 -8.81 -8.96 -10.80
N HIS A 181 -8.33 -8.02 -11.62
CA HIS A 181 -7.57 -8.34 -12.82
C HIS A 181 -6.20 -8.93 -12.46
N ARG A 182 -5.79 -9.98 -13.18
CA ARG A 182 -4.53 -10.70 -12.91
C ARG A 182 -3.29 -9.81 -12.88
N LEU A 183 -3.23 -8.78 -13.73
CA LEU A 183 -2.07 -7.88 -13.79
C LEU A 183 -1.96 -7.01 -12.53
N ALA A 184 -3.08 -6.52 -11.99
CA ALA A 184 -3.07 -5.78 -10.74
C ALA A 184 -2.68 -6.67 -9.56
N VAL A 185 -3.20 -7.91 -9.52
CA VAL A 185 -2.82 -8.89 -8.51
C VAL A 185 -1.32 -9.19 -8.59
N HIS A 186 -0.79 -9.50 -9.77
CA HIS A 186 0.63 -9.77 -9.95
C HIS A 186 1.50 -8.56 -9.59
N GLY A 187 1.06 -7.34 -9.94
CA GLY A 187 1.75 -6.12 -9.53
C GLY A 187 1.82 -5.97 -8.02
N ALA A 188 0.73 -6.28 -7.31
CA ALA A 188 0.72 -6.23 -5.85
C ALA A 188 1.53 -7.36 -5.18
N LEU A 189 1.72 -8.50 -5.85
CA LEU A 189 2.62 -9.56 -5.35
C LEU A 189 4.10 -9.24 -5.61
N LEU A 190 4.39 -8.39 -6.59
CA LEU A 190 5.75 -7.98 -6.95
C LEU A 190 6.29 -6.86 -6.05
N GLN A 191 5.41 -5.96 -5.63
CA GLN A 191 5.72 -4.80 -4.77
C GLN A 191 6.14 -5.22 -3.36
#